data_AF-A0A925NEK9-F1
#
_entry.id   AF-A0A925NEK9-F1
#
_cell.length_a   1.000
_cell.length_b   1.000
_cell.length_c   1.000
_cell.angle_alpha   90.00
_cell.angle_beta   90.00
_cell.angle_gamma   90.00
#
_symmetry.space_group_name_H-M   'P 1'
#
loop_
_entity.id
_entity.type
_entity.pdbx_description
1 polymer ?
#
loop_
_entity_poly.entity_id
_entity_poly.type
_entity_poly.pdbx_seq_one_letter_code
_entity_poly.pdbx_strand_id
1 'polypeptide(L)'
;MPGVKPSRLVFDSAPAPFDAIPPAGVPIAPSAPPDALWAAFCQGAGVNIKLPQGLTPELMKVLGQVLHHSIDGTIKLVAVRAAAKQELKADVTTIQARNNNPLKFSPDAGAAIEQLLQPPMRGFMMGPVAVNDVMDDLLGHAIGTMAGMRAALTGVLDKFEPGKLEGKLAGNSVLDSVLPMNRRAKLWELYLQHFKRIRDDAQDDFHDLFGKAFIEAYEEQLDRLDASRHPTI
;
A
#
# COMPACT_ATOMS: atom_id res chain seq x y z
N MET A 1 -27.52 55.72 -22.10
CA MET A 1 -28.50 54.62 -22.25
C MET A 1 -27.73 53.35 -22.61
N PRO A 2 -28.06 52.19 -22.04
CA PRO A 2 -27.28 51.63 -20.93
C PRO A 2 -26.44 50.40 -21.28
N GLY A 3 -25.40 50.18 -20.47
CA GLY A 3 -24.51 49.04 -20.52
C GLY A 3 -25.21 47.72 -20.19
N VAL A 4 -24.81 46.68 -20.92
CA VAL A 4 -25.21 45.30 -20.72
C VAL A 4 -24.62 44.81 -19.40
N LYS A 5 -25.48 44.59 -18.40
CA LYS A 5 -25.11 43.93 -17.15
C LYS A 5 -24.83 42.45 -17.43
N PRO A 6 -23.74 41.87 -16.91
CA PRO A 6 -23.57 40.42 -16.98
C PRO A 6 -24.59 39.75 -16.04
N SER A 7 -25.39 38.85 -16.62
CA SER A 7 -26.30 37.97 -15.89
C SER A 7 -25.53 37.14 -14.87
N ARG A 8 -25.83 37.38 -13.60
CA ARG A 8 -25.35 36.59 -12.47
C ARG A 8 -26.01 35.21 -12.57
N LEU A 9 -25.23 34.18 -12.91
CA LEU A 9 -25.67 32.80 -12.71
C LEU A 9 -25.77 32.58 -11.21
N VAL A 10 -27.02 32.50 -10.75
CA VAL A 10 -27.38 32.14 -9.39
C VAL A 10 -27.14 30.65 -9.26
N PHE A 11 -26.05 30.25 -8.61
CA PHE A 11 -25.95 28.91 -8.03
C PHE A 11 -26.69 28.96 -6.69
N ASP A 12 -28.00 28.75 -6.75
CA ASP A 12 -28.79 28.39 -5.59
C ASP A 12 -28.78 26.87 -5.46
N SER A 13 -28.15 26.39 -4.39
CA SER A 13 -28.52 25.22 -3.57
C SER A 13 -27.28 24.85 -2.74
N ALA A 14 -27.10 25.52 -1.60
CA ALA A 14 -26.27 24.98 -0.54
C ALA A 14 -26.83 23.60 -0.16
N PRO A 15 -25.99 22.57 0.09
CA PRO A 15 -26.51 21.31 0.62
C PRO A 15 -27.19 21.62 1.96
N ALA A 16 -28.43 21.16 2.10
CA ALA A 16 -29.18 21.28 3.34
C ALA A 16 -28.30 20.83 4.53
N PRO A 17 -28.35 21.51 5.68
CA PRO A 17 -27.77 20.95 6.89
C PRO A 17 -28.40 19.56 7.06
N PHE A 18 -27.56 18.53 7.14
CA PHE A 18 -28.01 17.23 7.59
C PHE A 18 -28.56 17.46 8.99
N ASP A 19 -29.89 17.48 9.11
CA ASP A 19 -30.57 17.42 10.39
C ASP A 19 -29.94 16.25 11.14
N ALA A 20 -29.29 16.59 12.25
CA ALA A 20 -28.80 15.60 13.19
C ALA A 20 -30.02 14.76 13.57
N ILE A 21 -30.03 13.50 13.15
CA ILE A 21 -30.98 12.53 13.68
C ILE A 21 -30.77 12.56 15.20
N PRO A 22 -31.75 12.99 16.01
CA PRO A 22 -31.63 12.89 17.46
C PRO A 22 -31.36 11.43 17.80
N PRO A 23 -30.56 11.11 18.83
CA PRO A 23 -30.29 9.72 19.17
C PRO A 23 -31.61 9.09 19.58
N ALA A 24 -32.26 8.40 18.63
CA ALA A 24 -33.34 7.49 18.93
C ALA A 24 -32.71 6.46 19.85
N GLY A 25 -33.10 6.51 21.13
CA GLY A 25 -32.67 5.54 22.12
C GLY A 25 -32.89 4.15 21.55
N VAL A 26 -31.79 3.48 21.22
CA VAL A 26 -31.86 2.11 20.75
C VAL A 26 -32.55 1.32 21.87
N PRO A 27 -33.58 0.53 21.57
CA PRO A 27 -34.09 -0.40 22.56
C PRO A 27 -32.90 -1.21 23.04
N ILE A 28 -32.62 -1.18 24.36
CA ILE A 28 -31.60 -2.04 24.96
C ILE A 28 -32.11 -3.45 24.74
N ALA A 29 -31.62 -4.11 23.69
CA ALA A 29 -31.96 -5.50 23.43
C ALA A 29 -31.54 -6.32 24.67
N PRO A 30 -32.38 -7.25 25.15
CA PRO A 30 -32.01 -8.10 26.27
C PRO A 30 -30.69 -8.81 25.94
N SER A 31 -29.81 -8.90 26.94
CA SER A 31 -28.54 -9.62 26.81
C SER A 31 -28.80 -11.03 26.28
N ALA A 32 -28.21 -11.36 25.12
CA ALA A 32 -28.30 -12.70 24.56
C ALA A 32 -27.64 -13.73 25.50
N PRO A 33 -28.09 -15.01 25.50
CA PRO A 33 -27.46 -16.04 26.29
C PRO A 33 -26.01 -16.27 25.83
N PRO A 34 -25.09 -16.66 26.74
CA PRO A 34 -23.67 -16.87 26.44
C PRO A 34 -23.41 -17.78 25.22
N ASP A 35 -24.21 -18.82 25.04
CA ASP A 35 -24.09 -19.75 23.91
C ASP A 35 -24.40 -19.09 22.56
N ALA A 36 -25.38 -18.18 22.52
CA ALA A 36 -25.70 -17.42 21.31
C ALA A 36 -24.59 -16.42 20.96
N LEU A 37 -23.98 -15.79 21.98
CA LEU A 37 -22.83 -14.91 21.80
C LEU A 37 -21.61 -15.70 21.27
N TRP A 38 -21.37 -16.89 21.81
CA TRP A 38 -20.29 -17.76 21.34
C TRP A 38 -20.52 -18.28 19.91
N ALA A 39 -21.76 -18.64 19.57
CA ALA A 39 -22.11 -19.04 18.22
C ALA A 39 -21.89 -17.89 17.22
N ALA A 40 -22.25 -16.66 17.58
CA ALA A 40 -21.98 -15.48 16.76
C ALA A 40 -20.47 -15.22 16.58
N PHE A 41 -19.68 -15.37 17.64
CA PHE A 41 -18.21 -15.30 17.55
C PHE A 41 -17.65 -16.35 16.60
N CYS A 42 -18.07 -17.62 16.75
CA CYS A 42 -17.64 -18.71 15.88
C CYS A 42 -18.01 -18.47 14.41
N GLN A 43 -19.23 -17.97 14.17
CA GLN A 43 -19.68 -17.59 12.83
C GLN A 43 -18.81 -16.49 12.22
N GLY A 44 -18.52 -15.43 12.98
CA GLY A 44 -17.69 -14.32 12.51
C GLY A 44 -16.23 -14.72 12.28
N ALA A 45 -15.69 -15.61 13.10
CA ALA A 45 -14.32 -16.12 12.97
C ALA A 45 -14.18 -17.26 11.94
N GLY A 46 -15.29 -17.78 11.39
CA GLY A 46 -15.28 -18.89 10.44
C GLY A 46 -14.83 -20.22 11.05
N VAL A 47 -15.04 -20.41 12.36
CA VAL A 47 -14.63 -21.60 13.11
C VAL A 47 -15.83 -22.33 13.71
N ASN A 48 -15.66 -23.59 14.05
CA ASN A 48 -16.66 -24.38 14.77
C ASN A 48 -16.04 -24.97 16.04
N ILE A 49 -16.05 -24.20 17.13
CA ILE A 49 -15.46 -24.60 18.41
C ILE A 49 -16.57 -24.99 19.37
N LYS A 50 -16.60 -26.27 19.75
CA LYS A 50 -17.48 -26.76 20.81
C LYS A 50 -16.85 -26.47 22.17
N LEU A 51 -17.64 -25.95 23.11
CA LEU A 51 -17.22 -25.68 24.48
C LEU A 51 -17.95 -26.60 25.47
N PRO A 52 -17.40 -27.79 25.79
CA PRO A 52 -18.04 -28.71 26.73
C PRO A 52 -18.27 -28.13 28.13
N GLN A 53 -17.43 -27.17 28.54
CA GLN A 53 -17.49 -26.49 29.83
C GLN A 53 -18.10 -25.08 29.75
N GLY A 54 -18.64 -24.69 28.58
CA GLY A 54 -19.11 -23.32 28.34
C GLY A 54 -17.97 -22.30 28.25
N LEU A 55 -18.32 -21.00 28.29
CA LEU A 55 -17.37 -19.90 28.30
C LEU A 55 -16.71 -19.77 29.68
N THR A 56 -15.37 -19.83 29.72
CA THR A 56 -14.58 -19.61 30.93
C THR A 56 -13.84 -18.28 30.89
N PRO A 57 -13.55 -17.64 32.05
CA PRO A 57 -12.71 -16.44 32.11
C PRO A 57 -11.34 -16.63 31.45
N GLU A 58 -10.75 -17.82 31.60
CA GLU A 58 -9.45 -18.17 31.03
C GLU A 58 -9.52 -18.19 29.49
N LEU A 59 -10.57 -18.78 28.91
CA LEU A 59 -10.77 -18.77 27.46
C LEU A 59 -10.97 -17.35 26.94
N MET A 60 -11.81 -16.55 27.59
CA MET A 60 -12.04 -15.16 27.19
C MET A 60 -10.75 -14.34 27.25
N LYS A 61 -9.90 -14.57 28.26
CA LYS A 61 -8.57 -13.95 28.36
C LYS A 61 -7.66 -14.38 27.21
N VAL A 62 -7.63 -15.66 26.87
CA VAL A 62 -6.84 -16.17 25.73
C VAL A 62 -7.30 -15.53 24.42
N LEU A 63 -8.61 -15.43 24.18
CA LEU A 63 -9.15 -14.77 22.97
C LEU A 63 -8.74 -13.30 22.88
N GLY A 64 -8.85 -12.58 24.00
CA GLY A 64 -8.38 -11.19 24.09
C GLY A 64 -6.89 -11.05 23.81
N GLN A 65 -6.06 -11.96 24.34
CA GLN A 65 -4.63 -11.99 24.08
C GLN A 65 -4.31 -12.29 22.61
N VAL A 66 -4.98 -13.26 21.99
CA VAL A 66 -4.78 -13.57 20.56
C VAL A 66 -5.14 -12.38 19.69
N LEU A 67 -6.29 -11.74 19.94
CA LEU A 67 -6.69 -10.51 19.25
C LEU A 67 -5.64 -9.40 19.44
N HIS A 68 -5.20 -9.18 20.68
CA HIS A 68 -4.21 -8.16 21.00
C HIS A 68 -2.89 -8.35 20.23
N HIS A 69 -2.29 -9.53 20.30
CA HIS A 69 -1.02 -9.78 19.60
C HIS A 69 -1.17 -9.71 18.08
N SER A 70 -2.33 -10.08 17.54
CA SER A 70 -2.61 -9.99 16.10
C SER A 70 -2.66 -8.53 15.64
N ILE A 71 -3.38 -7.67 16.37
CA ILE A 71 -3.49 -6.24 16.04
C ILE A 71 -2.18 -5.51 16.32
N ASP A 72 -1.48 -5.80 17.41
CA ASP A 72 -0.16 -5.23 17.72
C ASP A 72 0.87 -5.54 16.61
N GLY A 73 0.94 -6.79 16.17
CA GLY A 73 1.79 -7.18 15.04
C GLY A 73 1.41 -6.45 13.74
N THR A 74 0.12 -6.29 13.50
CA THR A 74 -0.40 -5.57 12.32
C THR A 74 0.03 -4.11 12.32
N ILE A 75 -0.12 -3.38 13.44
CA ILE A 75 0.31 -1.98 13.57
C ILE A 75 1.81 -1.84 13.35
N LYS A 76 2.62 -2.75 13.93
CA LYS A 76 4.07 -2.76 13.71
C LYS A 76 4.43 -2.95 12.24
N LEU A 77 3.76 -3.86 11.53
CA LEU A 77 3.97 -4.06 10.09
C LEU A 77 3.55 -2.84 9.26
N VAL A 78 2.45 -2.18 9.62
CA VAL A 78 2.01 -0.93 8.99
C VAL A 78 3.08 0.17 9.17
N ALA A 79 3.65 0.29 10.37
CA ALA A 79 4.74 1.23 10.64
C ALA A 79 6.01 0.92 9.82
N VAL A 80 6.40 -0.36 9.73
CA VAL A 80 7.54 -0.80 8.90
C VAL A 80 7.31 -0.45 7.43
N ARG A 81 6.11 -0.71 6.89
CA ARG A 81 5.74 -0.33 5.52
C ARG A 81 5.81 1.18 5.30
N ALA A 82 5.32 1.98 6.25
CA ALA A 82 5.34 3.44 6.15
C ALA A 82 6.79 3.97 6.12
N ALA A 83 7.67 3.44 6.97
CA ALA A 83 9.09 3.76 6.96
C ALA A 83 9.77 3.38 5.64
N ALA A 84 9.52 2.17 5.13
CA ALA A 84 10.06 1.72 3.85
C ALA A 84 9.60 2.59 2.67
N LYS A 85 8.32 3.00 2.63
CA LYS A 85 7.82 3.93 1.61
C LYS A 85 8.52 5.29 1.66
N GLN A 86 8.74 5.82 2.86
CA GLN A 86 9.44 7.10 3.06
C GLN A 86 10.89 7.04 2.57
N GLU A 87 11.60 5.93 2.84
CA GLU A 87 12.96 5.71 2.31
C GLU A 87 12.98 5.61 0.78
N LEU A 88 11.95 4.98 0.19
CA LEU A 88 11.83 4.80 -1.26
C LEU A 88 11.28 6.03 -1.99
N LYS A 89 10.92 7.11 -1.27
CA LYS A 89 10.18 8.28 -1.77
C LYS A 89 8.90 7.92 -2.56
N ALA A 90 8.33 6.75 -2.29
CA ALA A 90 7.03 6.35 -2.82
C ALA A 90 5.94 6.97 -1.94
N ASP A 91 5.01 7.70 -2.54
CA ASP A 91 4.08 8.65 -1.91
C ASP A 91 3.59 8.36 -0.47
N VAL A 92 3.48 9.45 0.31
CA VAL A 92 2.99 9.48 1.69
C VAL A 92 1.45 9.39 1.72
N THR A 93 0.91 8.49 2.54
CA THR A 93 -0.53 8.40 2.78
C THR A 93 -1.07 9.67 3.46
N THR A 94 -1.93 10.39 2.75
CA THR A 94 -2.67 11.56 3.28
C THR A 94 -4.04 11.12 3.79
N ILE A 95 -4.48 11.65 4.94
CA ILE A 95 -5.83 11.41 5.48
C ILE A 95 -6.87 11.87 4.47
N GLN A 96 -7.85 11.00 4.16
CA GLN A 96 -8.90 11.29 3.20
C GLN A 96 -10.20 11.71 3.90
N ALA A 97 -11.13 12.33 3.15
CA ALA A 97 -12.41 12.77 3.69
C ALA A 97 -13.32 11.60 4.17
N ARG A 98 -13.07 10.37 3.67
CA ARG A 98 -13.80 9.14 3.99
C ARG A 98 -12.88 7.93 3.83
N ASN A 99 -13.30 6.77 4.33
CA ASN A 99 -12.58 5.49 4.24
C ASN A 99 -11.20 5.50 4.90
N ASN A 100 -11.06 6.19 6.04
CA ASN A 100 -9.83 6.14 6.82
C ASN A 100 -9.74 4.81 7.58
N ASN A 101 -8.63 4.10 7.41
CA ASN A 101 -8.40 2.86 8.14
C ASN A 101 -7.87 3.17 9.55
N PRO A 102 -8.58 2.80 10.63
CA PRO A 102 -8.15 3.06 12.01
C PRO A 102 -6.72 2.58 12.31
N LEU A 103 -6.32 1.41 11.79
CA LEU A 103 -5.02 0.79 12.05
C LEU A 103 -3.84 1.60 11.50
N LYS A 104 -4.06 2.49 10.53
CA LYS A 104 -3.03 3.38 9.97
C LYS A 104 -2.77 4.60 10.88
N PHE A 105 -3.65 4.88 11.85
CA PHE A 105 -3.62 6.08 12.68
C PHE A 105 -3.63 5.79 14.19
N SER A 106 -3.81 4.52 14.59
CA SER A 106 -3.81 4.14 16.00
C SER A 106 -2.41 4.24 16.62
N PRO A 107 -2.29 4.76 17.85
CA PRO A 107 -0.99 4.86 18.55
C PRO A 107 -0.49 3.49 19.05
N ASP A 108 -1.40 2.59 19.39
CA ASP A 108 -1.11 1.27 19.94
C ASP A 108 -2.27 0.29 19.69
N ALA A 109 -2.03 -0.98 20.02
CA ALA A 109 -2.98 -2.07 19.82
C ALA A 109 -4.24 -1.95 20.68
N GLY A 110 -4.13 -1.43 21.91
CA GLY A 110 -5.28 -1.25 22.80
C GLY A 110 -6.26 -0.25 22.20
N ALA A 111 -5.78 0.94 21.85
CA ALA A 111 -6.58 1.98 21.21
C ALA A 111 -7.19 1.49 19.88
N ALA A 112 -6.42 0.74 19.09
CA ALA A 112 -6.92 0.14 17.85
C ALA A 112 -8.07 -0.84 18.09
N ILE A 113 -7.93 -1.76 19.03
CA ILE A 113 -8.96 -2.78 19.34
C ILE A 113 -10.23 -2.12 19.85
N GLU A 114 -10.11 -1.13 20.74
CA GLU A 114 -11.24 -0.35 21.23
C GLU A 114 -12.00 0.30 20.06
N GLN A 115 -11.29 0.86 19.08
CA GLN A 115 -11.93 1.46 17.91
C GLN A 115 -12.51 0.42 16.94
N LEU A 116 -11.85 -0.72 16.73
CA LEU A 116 -12.29 -1.77 15.80
C LEU A 116 -13.56 -2.49 16.27
N LEU A 117 -13.75 -2.62 17.59
CA LEU A 117 -14.89 -3.32 18.19
C LEU A 117 -16.12 -2.43 18.40
N GLN A 118 -16.00 -1.12 18.20
CA GLN A 118 -17.10 -0.16 18.31
C GLN A 118 -17.67 0.19 16.92
N PRO A 119 -18.91 0.72 16.86
CA PRO A 119 -19.42 1.31 15.63
C PRO A 119 -18.42 2.34 15.07
N PRO A 120 -18.18 2.38 13.75
CA PRO A 120 -17.16 3.23 13.17
C PRO A 120 -17.50 4.71 13.37
N MET A 121 -16.49 5.50 13.75
CA MET A 121 -16.59 6.96 13.73
C MET A 121 -16.80 7.47 12.30
N ARG A 122 -17.44 8.64 12.15
CA ARG A 122 -17.67 9.26 10.84
C ARG A 122 -16.36 9.37 10.05
N GLY A 123 -16.34 8.77 8.86
CA GLY A 123 -15.18 8.79 7.95
C GLY A 123 -14.18 7.64 8.17
N PHE A 124 -14.34 6.80 9.20
CA PHE A 124 -13.51 5.62 9.43
C PHE A 124 -14.19 4.34 8.94
N MET A 125 -13.38 3.36 8.55
CA MET A 125 -13.83 2.02 8.20
C MET A 125 -14.32 1.24 9.43
N MET A 126 -15.28 0.33 9.24
CA MET A 126 -15.69 -0.64 10.27
C MET A 126 -14.62 -1.72 10.48
N GLY A 127 -14.59 -2.30 11.68
CA GLY A 127 -13.53 -3.21 12.13
C GLY A 127 -13.11 -4.30 11.12
N PRO A 128 -14.03 -5.18 10.67
CA PRO A 128 -13.68 -6.25 9.73
C PRO A 128 -13.13 -5.73 8.39
N VAL A 129 -13.71 -4.66 7.85
CA VAL A 129 -13.27 -4.03 6.60
C VAL A 129 -11.90 -3.38 6.77
N ALA A 130 -11.67 -2.70 7.89
CA ALA A 130 -10.39 -2.09 8.23
C ALA A 130 -9.25 -3.11 8.35
N VAL A 131 -9.49 -4.22 9.05
CA VAL A 131 -8.47 -5.28 9.18
C VAL A 131 -8.14 -5.86 7.80
N ASN A 132 -9.16 -6.17 6.98
CA ASN A 132 -8.93 -6.71 5.64
C ASN A 132 -8.18 -5.72 4.73
N ASP A 133 -8.59 -4.44 4.72
CA ASP A 133 -7.92 -3.37 3.97
C ASP A 133 -6.42 -3.28 4.28
N VAL A 134 -6.06 -3.28 5.58
CA VAL A 134 -4.66 -3.20 5.98
C VAL A 134 -3.88 -4.47 5.64
N MET A 135 -4.49 -5.65 5.77
CA MET A 135 -3.82 -6.91 5.41
C MET A 135 -3.52 -6.97 3.92
N ASP A 136 -4.46 -6.59 3.08
CA ASP A 136 -4.25 -6.51 1.63
C ASP A 136 -3.17 -5.48 1.28
N ASP A 137 -3.16 -4.32 1.94
CA ASP A 137 -2.12 -3.30 1.80
C ASP A 137 -0.72 -3.85 2.13
N LEU A 138 -0.62 -4.65 3.20
CA LEU A 138 0.63 -5.27 3.64
C LEU A 138 1.09 -6.37 2.66
N LEU A 139 0.16 -7.21 2.19
CA LEU A 139 0.44 -8.23 1.18
C LEU A 139 0.88 -7.61 -0.14
N GLY A 140 0.18 -6.57 -0.60
CA GLY A 140 0.54 -5.83 -1.81
C GLY A 140 1.92 -5.21 -1.71
N HIS A 141 2.24 -4.62 -0.55
CA HIS A 141 3.59 -4.10 -0.31
C HIS A 141 4.66 -5.20 -0.36
N ALA A 142 4.44 -6.35 0.27
CA ALA A 142 5.40 -7.45 0.27
C ALA A 142 5.64 -8.01 -1.14
N ILE A 143 4.58 -8.25 -1.91
CA ILE A 143 4.69 -8.76 -3.28
C ILE A 143 5.30 -7.70 -4.21
N GLY A 144 4.84 -6.45 -4.12
CA GLY A 144 5.36 -5.33 -4.88
C GLY A 144 6.85 -5.12 -4.63
N THR A 145 7.31 -5.25 -3.37
CA THR A 145 8.73 -5.11 -3.03
C THR A 145 9.57 -6.21 -3.70
N MET A 146 9.08 -7.45 -3.73
CA MET A 146 9.76 -8.54 -4.41
C MET A 146 9.80 -8.35 -5.94
N ALA A 147 8.70 -7.87 -6.53
CA ALA A 147 8.63 -7.57 -7.96
C ALA A 147 9.56 -6.41 -8.33
N GLY A 148 9.52 -5.32 -7.56
CA GLY A 148 10.38 -4.16 -7.71
C GLY A 148 11.86 -4.53 -7.60
N MET A 149 12.25 -5.37 -6.63
CA MET A 149 13.63 -5.81 -6.48
C MET A 149 14.12 -6.61 -7.70
N ARG A 150 13.26 -7.48 -8.26
CA ARG A 150 13.57 -8.23 -9.47
C ARG A 150 13.72 -7.32 -10.68
N ALA A 151 12.82 -6.35 -10.83
CA ALA A 151 12.86 -5.37 -11.91
C ALA A 151 14.11 -4.49 -11.82
N ALA A 152 14.46 -4.02 -10.62
CA ALA A 152 15.67 -3.26 -10.36
C ALA A 152 16.93 -4.05 -10.75
N LEU A 153 17.05 -5.31 -10.33
CA LEU A 153 18.19 -6.16 -10.70
C LEU A 153 18.27 -6.36 -12.23
N THR A 154 17.15 -6.63 -12.88
CA THR A 154 17.09 -6.80 -14.34
C THR A 154 17.51 -5.51 -15.05
N GLY A 155 16.98 -4.37 -14.61
CA GLY A 155 17.34 -3.06 -15.15
C GLY A 155 18.82 -2.72 -15.02
N VAL A 156 19.48 -3.18 -13.94
CA VAL A 156 20.94 -3.06 -13.79
C VAL A 156 21.67 -3.92 -14.82
N LEU A 157 21.30 -5.19 -14.95
CA LEU A 157 21.94 -6.10 -15.91
C LEU A 157 21.77 -5.61 -17.36
N ASP A 158 20.58 -5.08 -17.69
CA ASP A 158 20.27 -4.51 -19.00
C ASP A 158 21.12 -3.29 -19.36
N LYS A 159 21.62 -2.54 -18.37
CA LYS A 159 22.55 -1.43 -18.58
C LYS A 159 23.96 -1.91 -18.93
N PHE A 160 24.31 -3.15 -18.61
CA PHE A 160 25.58 -3.80 -18.96
C PHE A 160 25.53 -4.61 -20.27
N GLU A 161 24.38 -4.63 -20.95
CA GLU A 161 24.20 -5.37 -22.19
C GLU A 161 25.17 -4.88 -23.29
N PRO A 162 26.09 -5.74 -23.77
CA PRO A 162 27.13 -5.34 -24.73
C PRO A 162 26.59 -4.73 -26.03
N GLY A 163 25.44 -5.23 -26.52
CA GLY A 163 24.81 -4.73 -27.74
C GLY A 163 24.42 -3.24 -27.68
N LYS A 164 24.01 -2.75 -26.50
CA LYS A 164 23.71 -1.32 -26.29
C LYS A 164 24.96 -0.44 -26.34
N LEU A 165 26.12 -1.00 -25.97
CA LEU A 165 27.42 -0.30 -26.06
C LEU A 165 27.95 -0.33 -27.50
N GLU A 166 27.77 -1.43 -28.23
CA GLU A 166 28.16 -1.55 -29.63
C GLU A 166 27.36 -0.59 -30.53
N GLY A 167 26.06 -0.42 -30.29
CA GLY A 167 25.22 0.53 -31.03
C GLY A 167 25.68 1.98 -30.90
N LYS A 168 26.20 2.38 -29.73
CA LYS A 168 26.78 3.72 -29.52
C LYS A 168 28.05 3.96 -30.32
N LEU A 169 28.81 2.91 -30.63
CA LEU A 169 30.02 3.00 -31.44
C LEU A 169 29.69 3.05 -32.95
N ALA A 170 28.66 2.33 -33.38
CA ALA A 170 28.22 2.31 -34.78
C ALA A 170 27.73 3.68 -35.30
N GLY A 171 27.19 4.54 -34.43
CA GLY A 171 26.79 5.90 -34.79
C GLY A 171 27.94 6.89 -34.99
N ASN A 172 29.17 6.58 -34.53
CA ASN A 172 30.25 7.56 -34.40
C ASN A 172 31.47 7.37 -35.33
N SER A 173 31.53 6.35 -36.20
CA SER A 173 32.58 6.36 -37.24
C SER A 173 32.41 5.36 -38.38
N VAL A 174 32.41 5.87 -39.60
CA VAL A 174 32.60 5.10 -40.84
C VAL A 174 34.09 4.70 -41.02
N LEU A 175 35.01 5.30 -40.26
CA LEU A 175 36.46 5.01 -40.33
C LEU A 175 36.93 3.83 -39.44
N ASP A 176 36.15 3.40 -38.44
CA ASP A 176 36.52 2.30 -37.54
C ASP A 176 36.32 0.90 -38.16
N SER A 177 35.83 0.82 -39.41
CA SER A 177 35.61 -0.44 -40.13
C SER A 177 36.90 -1.08 -40.67
N VAL A 178 38.03 -0.37 -40.62
CA VAL A 178 39.25 -0.76 -41.38
C VAL A 178 40.20 -1.66 -40.57
N LEU A 179 40.11 -1.68 -39.22
CA LEU A 179 40.94 -2.56 -38.37
C LEU A 179 40.16 -3.13 -37.16
N PRO A 180 39.81 -4.44 -37.16
CA PRO A 180 39.03 -5.09 -36.09
C PRO A 180 39.65 -5.00 -34.68
N MET A 181 40.98 -4.91 -34.61
CA MET A 181 41.73 -4.87 -33.34
C MET A 181 41.52 -3.54 -32.59
N ASN A 182 41.54 -2.40 -33.29
CA ASN A 182 41.29 -1.08 -32.69
C ASN A 182 39.83 -0.95 -32.22
N ARG A 183 38.89 -1.53 -32.97
CA ARG A 183 37.48 -1.54 -32.59
C ARG A 183 37.24 -2.25 -31.24
N ARG A 184 37.86 -3.41 -31.02
CA ARG A 184 37.71 -4.16 -29.75
C ARG A 184 38.30 -3.41 -28.56
N ALA A 185 39.48 -2.82 -28.70
CA ALA A 185 40.09 -2.01 -27.63
C ALA A 185 39.21 -0.80 -27.26
N LYS A 186 38.66 -0.11 -28.27
CA LYS A 186 37.75 1.03 -28.07
C LYS A 186 36.43 0.63 -27.41
N LEU A 187 35.85 -0.51 -27.79
CA LEU A 187 34.67 -1.07 -27.10
C LEU A 187 34.95 -1.37 -25.63
N TRP A 188 36.14 -1.89 -25.31
CA TRP A 188 36.55 -2.15 -23.94
C TRP A 188 36.72 -0.85 -23.12
N GLU A 189 37.35 0.18 -23.69
CA GLU A 189 37.44 1.49 -23.03
C GLU A 189 36.06 2.11 -22.78
N LEU A 190 35.15 2.04 -23.75
CA LEU A 190 33.77 2.49 -23.57
C LEU A 190 33.04 1.71 -22.49
N TYR A 191 33.23 0.40 -22.42
CA TYR A 191 32.67 -0.44 -21.36
C TYR A 191 33.18 -0.01 -19.98
N LEU A 192 34.49 0.20 -19.82
CA LEU A 192 35.08 0.65 -18.56
C LEU A 192 34.59 2.05 -18.13
N GLN A 193 34.45 2.99 -19.07
CA GLN A 193 33.87 4.31 -18.79
C GLN A 193 32.40 4.21 -18.37
N HIS A 194 31.62 3.37 -19.05
CA HIS A 194 30.21 3.15 -18.73
C HIS A 194 30.02 2.46 -17.38
N PHE A 195 30.86 1.47 -17.05
CA PHE A 195 30.89 0.83 -15.74
C PHE A 195 31.19 1.84 -14.62
N LYS A 196 32.20 2.71 -14.79
CA LYS A 196 32.51 3.75 -13.81
C LYS A 196 31.33 4.68 -13.58
N ARG A 197 30.70 5.15 -14.67
CA ARG A 197 29.50 6.01 -14.57
C ARG A 197 28.39 5.32 -13.78
N ILE A 198 28.04 4.08 -14.12
CA ILE A 198 26.99 3.33 -13.41
C ILE A 198 27.34 3.17 -11.92
N ARG A 199 28.60 2.88 -11.61
CA ARG A 199 29.05 2.73 -10.21
C ARG A 199 28.98 4.05 -9.45
N ASP A 200 29.37 5.14 -10.07
CA ASP A 200 29.36 6.48 -9.45
C ASP A 200 27.88 6.93 -9.27
N ASP A 201 27.03 6.74 -10.28
CA ASP A 201 25.58 6.95 -10.20
C ASP A 201 24.94 6.09 -9.08
N ALA A 202 25.40 4.83 -8.91
CA ALA A 202 24.92 3.95 -7.84
C ALA A 202 25.33 4.39 -6.43
N GLN A 203 26.46 5.11 -6.29
CA GLN A 203 26.91 5.67 -5.01
C GLN A 203 26.21 6.97 -4.67
N ASP A 204 25.90 7.78 -5.69
CA ASP A 204 25.37 9.13 -5.50
C ASP A 204 23.83 9.19 -5.53
N ASP A 205 23.14 8.33 -6.31
CA ASP A 205 21.68 8.27 -6.35
C ASP A 205 21.12 6.86 -6.68
N PHE A 206 20.78 6.11 -5.63
CA PHE A 206 20.09 4.83 -5.76
C PHE A 206 18.75 4.93 -6.53
N HIS A 207 18.10 6.09 -6.49
CA HIS A 207 16.81 6.30 -7.12
C HIS A 207 16.93 6.39 -8.66
N ASP A 208 17.96 7.05 -9.16
CA ASP A 208 18.22 7.18 -10.61
C ASP A 208 18.64 5.85 -11.25
N LEU A 209 19.34 4.98 -10.50
CA LEU A 209 19.79 3.70 -11.02
C LEU A 209 18.76 2.56 -10.85
N PHE A 210 18.13 2.47 -9.68
CA PHE A 210 17.28 1.34 -9.28
C PHE A 210 15.81 1.74 -9.07
N GLY A 211 15.58 2.97 -8.62
CA GLY A 211 14.27 3.44 -8.15
C GLY A 211 13.18 3.37 -9.19
N LYS A 212 13.44 3.79 -10.44
CA LYS A 212 12.41 3.82 -11.49
C LYS A 212 11.83 2.44 -11.82
N ALA A 213 12.69 1.47 -12.14
CA ALA A 213 12.24 0.11 -12.47
C ALA A 213 11.62 -0.60 -11.25
N PHE A 214 12.12 -0.30 -10.05
CA PHE A 214 11.51 -0.78 -8.81
C PHE A 214 10.08 -0.24 -8.64
N ILE A 215 9.90 1.08 -8.73
CA ILE A 215 8.63 1.77 -8.49
C ILE A 215 7.61 1.35 -9.53
N GLU A 216 7.98 1.32 -10.82
CA GLU A 216 7.07 0.88 -11.90
C GLU A 216 6.53 -0.53 -11.64
N ALA A 217 7.41 -1.50 -11.34
CA ALA A 217 6.98 -2.87 -11.07
C ALA A 217 6.24 -3.03 -9.73
N TYR A 218 6.57 -2.19 -8.74
CA TYR A 218 5.89 -2.14 -7.45
C TYR A 218 4.45 -1.63 -7.62
N GLU A 219 4.27 -0.51 -8.33
CA GLU A 219 2.97 0.11 -8.60
C GLU A 219 2.10 -0.77 -9.50
N GLU A 220 2.65 -1.35 -10.57
CA GLU A 220 1.91 -2.27 -11.45
C GLU A 220 1.34 -3.47 -10.66
N GLN A 221 2.09 -3.95 -9.67
CA GLN A 221 1.65 -5.05 -8.82
C GLN A 221 0.55 -4.62 -7.83
N LEU A 222 0.60 -3.39 -7.31
CA LEU A 222 -0.49 -2.82 -6.51
C LEU A 222 -1.75 -2.65 -7.36
N ASP A 223 -1.63 -2.08 -8.55
CA ASP A 223 -2.77 -1.87 -9.47
C ASP A 223 -3.41 -3.20 -9.88
N ARG A 224 -2.61 -4.25 -10.12
CA ARG A 224 -3.11 -5.60 -10.42
C ARG A 224 -3.92 -6.18 -9.26
N LEU A 225 -3.46 -5.96 -8.02
CA LEU A 225 -4.19 -6.40 -6.84
C LEU A 225 -5.48 -5.62 -6.67
N ASP A 226 -5.47 -4.30 -6.86
CA ASP A 226 -6.68 -3.47 -6.78
C ASP A 226 -7.68 -3.77 -7.90
N ALA A 227 -7.23 -4.03 -9.13
CA ALA A 227 -8.08 -4.45 -10.24
C ALA A 227 -8.74 -5.82 -9.98
N SER A 228 -8.03 -6.74 -9.30
CA SER A 228 -8.62 -8.02 -8.89
C SER A 228 -9.70 -7.88 -7.81
N ARG A 229 -9.68 -6.78 -7.05
CA ARG A 229 -10.66 -6.44 -5.99
C ARG A 229 -11.92 -5.77 -6.55
N HIS A 230 -11.79 -5.03 -7.64
CA HIS A 230 -12.90 -4.34 -8.33
C HIS A 230 -12.99 -4.78 -9.79
N PRO A 231 -13.47 -6.02 -10.07
CA PRO A 231 -13.70 -6.43 -11.45
C PRO A 231 -14.70 -5.45 -12.07
N THR A 232 -14.25 -4.72 -13.10
CA THR A 232 -15.12 -3.85 -13.88
C THR A 232 -16.17 -4.75 -14.54
N ILE A 233 -17.42 -4.64 -14.10
CA ILE A 233 -18.58 -5.27 -14.74
C ILE A 233 -18.97 -4.43 -15.95
#